data_AF-A0A0Q8SN31-F1
#
_entry.id   AF-A0A0Q8SN31-F1
#
_cell.length_a   1.000
_cell.length_b   1.000
_cell.length_c   1.000
_cell.angle_alpha   90.00
_cell.angle_beta   90.00
_cell.angle_gamma   90.00
#
_symmetry.space_group_name_H-M   'P 1'
#
loop_
_entity.id
_entity.type
_entity.pdbx_description
1 polymer ?
#
loop_
_entity_poly.entity_id
_entity_poly.type
_entity_poly.pdbx_seq_one_letter_code
_entity_poly.pdbx_strand_id
1 'polypeptide(L)'
;MAASLAACGGGGGDEAPGPSPADRFTIGGTVSGLVAPSAGSNTHAPRLVLQNNEGDDLTVTASGRFAFATPLAAGSAYAVRVQSQPAGQTCSVAQGSGAVPGAAVQAVQVACAPAVWGLPEGLWVREACGPTGATAGQSGRSLFRLTRQDETHVTVTQGTMVYDNAQCTGTGKVLTERDYARFEVDRKETRGAITAWWGNWDYTVSSDRPTRAVFSRSGPTMCWDVDHFWAQFPTMDQVESAVASAIPSRQCYLQAE
;
A
#
# COMPACT_ATOMS: atom_id res chain seq x y z
N MET A 1 -40.02 -83.59 19.95
CA MET A 1 -38.69 -83.28 19.38
C MET A 1 -38.40 -81.82 19.66
N ALA A 2 -37.41 -81.56 20.49
CA ALA A 2 -36.84 -80.24 20.71
C ALA A 2 -35.89 -79.89 19.54
N ALA A 3 -35.87 -78.63 19.12
CA ALA A 3 -34.75 -78.07 18.38
C ALA A 3 -34.73 -76.54 18.62
N SER A 4 -33.56 -76.08 19.07
CA SER A 4 -33.23 -74.75 19.55
C SER A 4 -32.40 -73.97 18.52
N LEU A 5 -32.28 -72.64 18.73
CA LEU A 5 -31.23 -71.72 18.24
C LEU A 5 -31.35 -71.27 16.76
N ALA A 6 -31.02 -70.04 16.35
CA ALA A 6 -30.05 -69.10 16.88
C ALA A 6 -30.43 -67.63 16.59
N ALA A 7 -30.09 -66.75 17.54
CA ALA A 7 -29.96 -65.33 17.35
C ALA A 7 -28.51 -64.99 16.89
N CYS A 8 -28.39 -64.05 15.95
CA CYS A 8 -27.18 -63.31 15.54
C CYS A 8 -27.73 -62.04 14.90
N GLY A 9 -27.42 -60.80 15.29
CA GLY A 9 -26.15 -60.14 15.63
C GLY A 9 -26.32 -58.75 14.99
N GLY A 10 -26.28 -57.63 15.71
CA GLY A 10 -25.12 -57.18 16.46
C GLY A 10 -24.18 -56.43 15.51
N GLY A 11 -24.53 -55.19 15.15
CA GLY A 11 -23.73 -54.30 14.31
C GLY A 11 -24.03 -52.86 14.68
N GLY A 12 -23.62 -52.46 15.89
CA GLY A 12 -23.55 -51.05 16.26
C GLY A 12 -22.50 -50.40 15.37
N GLY A 13 -22.95 -49.73 14.32
CA GLY A 13 -22.14 -48.70 13.70
C GLY A 13 -22.01 -47.60 14.73
N ASP A 14 -20.87 -47.54 15.40
CA ASP A 14 -20.41 -46.33 16.07
C ASP A 14 -20.16 -45.29 14.97
N GLU A 15 -21.25 -44.73 14.41
CA GLU A 15 -21.19 -43.38 13.85
C GLU A 15 -20.82 -42.50 15.03
N ALA A 16 -19.51 -42.23 15.13
CA ALA A 16 -18.99 -41.19 16.01
C ALA A 16 -19.95 -40.00 15.87
N PRO A 17 -20.52 -39.49 16.98
CA PRO A 17 -21.46 -38.38 16.89
C PRO A 17 -20.82 -37.30 16.03
N GLY A 18 -21.43 -37.01 14.88
CA GLY A 18 -20.98 -35.91 14.06
C GLY A 18 -20.91 -34.65 14.93
N PRO A 19 -19.97 -33.73 14.66
CA PRO A 19 -19.80 -32.54 15.47
C PRO A 19 -21.16 -31.86 15.70
N SER A 20 -21.50 -31.65 16.97
CA SER A 20 -22.79 -31.06 17.33
C SER A 20 -22.82 -29.62 16.81
N PRO A 21 -23.96 -29.07 16.37
CA PRO A 21 -24.08 -27.65 16.04
C PRO A 21 -23.70 -26.68 17.19
N ALA A 22 -23.55 -27.20 18.42
CA ALA A 22 -23.06 -26.46 19.58
C ALA A 22 -21.53 -26.35 19.65
N ASP A 23 -20.79 -27.19 18.92
CA ASP A 23 -19.33 -27.19 18.93
C ASP A 23 -18.80 -25.98 18.15
N ARG A 24 -17.92 -25.22 18.80
CA ARG A 24 -17.31 -24.01 18.25
C ARG A 24 -15.83 -24.23 18.00
N PHE A 25 -15.37 -23.78 16.84
CA PHE A 25 -14.03 -24.01 16.36
C PHE A 25 -13.35 -22.69 15.99
N THR A 26 -12.05 -22.61 16.27
CA THR A 26 -11.26 -21.43 15.95
C THR A 26 -11.00 -21.33 14.45
N ILE A 27 -10.89 -20.10 13.96
CA ILE A 27 -10.44 -19.78 12.62
C ILE A 27 -9.01 -19.27 12.73
N GLY A 28 -8.10 -19.78 11.91
CA GLY A 28 -6.69 -19.46 11.99
C GLY A 28 -5.94 -19.94 10.76
N GLY A 29 -4.62 -19.75 10.82
CA GLY A 29 -3.78 -19.89 9.65
C GLY A 29 -2.32 -19.63 9.92
N THR A 30 -1.58 -19.40 8.84
CA THR A 30 -0.17 -19.00 8.89
C THR A 30 0.08 -17.73 8.11
N VAL A 31 0.84 -16.81 8.70
CA VAL A 31 1.41 -15.65 8.05
C VAL A 31 2.87 -15.93 7.69
N SER A 32 3.26 -15.62 6.46
CA SER A 32 4.62 -15.76 5.96
C SER A 32 5.10 -14.45 5.32
N GLY A 33 6.40 -14.16 5.45
CA GLY A 33 7.04 -13.01 4.81
C GLY A 33 6.75 -11.66 5.48
N LEU A 34 6.03 -11.63 6.60
CA LEU A 34 5.84 -10.40 7.38
C LEU A 34 7.15 -10.01 8.05
N VAL A 35 7.63 -8.81 7.72
CA VAL A 35 8.80 -8.17 8.33
C VAL A 35 8.32 -7.48 9.60
N ALA A 36 8.95 -7.80 10.73
CA ALA A 36 8.63 -7.15 11.99
C ALA A 36 8.99 -5.65 11.90
N PRO A 37 8.18 -4.75 12.50
CA PRO A 37 8.54 -3.34 12.58
C PRO A 37 9.93 -3.21 13.21
N SER A 38 10.82 -2.43 12.60
CA SER A 38 12.16 -2.20 13.14
C SER A 38 12.07 -1.53 14.51
N ALA A 39 12.69 -2.15 15.52
CA ALA A 39 12.81 -1.60 16.85
C ALA A 39 13.60 -0.29 16.78
N GLY A 40 12.90 0.85 16.86
CA GLY A 40 13.49 2.18 16.69
C GLY A 40 12.61 3.16 15.91
N SER A 41 11.63 2.67 15.13
CA SER A 41 10.60 3.52 14.54
C SER A 41 9.55 3.88 15.61
N ASN A 42 9.41 5.17 15.86
CA ASN A 42 8.41 5.80 16.71
C ASN A 42 6.97 5.37 16.33
N THR A 43 6.49 4.28 16.96
CA THR A 43 5.11 4.00 17.44
C THR A 43 3.86 4.39 16.64
N HIS A 44 3.94 4.68 15.34
CA HIS A 44 2.77 4.92 14.47
C HIS A 44 2.86 4.24 13.09
N ALA A 45 3.81 3.32 12.88
CA ALA A 45 3.82 2.54 11.64
C ALA A 45 2.58 1.62 11.58
N PRO A 46 1.80 1.64 10.47
CA PRO A 46 0.66 0.77 10.30
C PRO A 46 1.08 -0.70 10.41
N ARG A 47 0.24 -1.49 11.09
CA ARG A 47 0.48 -2.92 11.36
C ARG A 47 -0.43 -3.76 10.48
N LEU A 48 -0.03 -5.01 10.23
CA LEU A 48 -0.94 -5.98 9.64
C LEU A 48 -2.09 -6.25 10.62
N VAL A 49 -3.32 -5.94 10.20
CA VAL A 49 -4.54 -6.33 10.90
C VAL A 49 -5.37 -7.20 9.98
N LEU A 50 -5.65 -8.43 10.42
CA LEU A 50 -6.57 -9.34 9.78
C LEU A 50 -7.94 -9.19 10.43
N GLN A 51 -9.00 -9.33 9.65
CA GLN A 51 -10.37 -9.27 10.17
C GLN A 51 -11.16 -10.47 9.68
N ASN A 52 -11.85 -11.15 10.60
CA ASN A 52 -12.79 -12.20 10.28
C ASN A 52 -14.23 -11.70 10.47
N ASN A 53 -15.10 -11.94 9.47
CA ASN A 53 -16.54 -11.65 9.52
C ASN A 53 -16.87 -10.21 9.99
N GLU A 54 -16.04 -9.24 9.60
CA GLU A 54 -16.24 -7.81 9.84
C GLU A 54 -16.26 -7.36 11.31
N GLY A 55 -15.80 -8.20 12.24
CA GLY A 55 -15.86 -7.85 13.67
C GLY A 55 -14.84 -8.52 14.58
N ASP A 56 -14.09 -9.52 14.11
CA ASP A 56 -13.02 -10.15 14.88
C ASP A 56 -11.66 -9.76 14.30
N ASP A 57 -11.14 -8.63 14.81
CA ASP A 57 -9.89 -8.01 14.35
C ASP A 57 -8.70 -8.58 15.11
N LEU A 58 -7.67 -8.97 14.37
CA LEU A 58 -6.44 -9.58 14.88
C LEU A 58 -5.22 -8.84 14.33
N THR A 59 -4.50 -8.15 15.23
CA THR A 59 -3.20 -7.57 14.89
C THR A 59 -2.12 -8.65 14.86
N VAL A 60 -1.41 -8.76 13.75
CA VAL A 60 -0.31 -9.72 13.56
C VAL A 60 1.02 -8.96 13.54
N THR A 61 1.95 -9.37 14.41
CA THR A 61 3.24 -8.65 14.60
C THR A 61 4.45 -9.38 14.02
N ALA A 62 4.32 -10.66 13.69
CA ALA A 62 5.38 -11.47 13.10
C ALA A 62 4.81 -12.60 12.24
N SER A 63 5.63 -13.13 11.33
CA SER A 63 5.30 -14.37 10.61
C SER A 63 5.14 -15.53 11.60
N GLY A 64 4.19 -16.43 11.32
CA GLY A 64 3.88 -17.55 12.21
C GLY A 64 2.42 -17.97 12.16
N ARG A 65 2.02 -18.84 13.09
CA ARG A 65 0.62 -19.25 13.24
C ARG A 65 -0.19 -18.13 13.88
N PHE A 66 -1.43 -17.97 13.43
CA PHE A 66 -2.40 -17.06 14.04
C PHE A 66 -3.74 -17.77 14.23
N ALA A 67 -4.54 -17.29 15.17
CA ALA A 67 -5.92 -17.70 15.37
C ALA A 67 -6.74 -16.50 15.84
N PHE A 68 -7.95 -16.36 15.31
CA PHE A 68 -8.94 -15.40 15.74
C PHE A 68 -9.51 -15.75 17.12
N ALA A 69 -9.92 -14.74 17.89
CA ALA A 69 -10.35 -14.92 19.27
C ALA A 69 -11.76 -15.53 19.36
N THR A 70 -12.62 -15.27 18.38
CA THR A 70 -14.02 -15.72 18.37
C THR A 70 -14.16 -17.05 17.64
N PRO A 71 -14.44 -18.16 18.35
CA PRO A 71 -14.70 -19.42 17.69
C PRO A 71 -16.12 -19.43 17.09
N LEU A 72 -16.23 -20.04 15.91
CA LEU A 72 -17.47 -20.11 15.12
C LEU A 72 -18.06 -21.53 15.21
N ALA A 73 -19.39 -21.63 15.22
CA ALA A 73 -20.05 -22.94 15.25
C ALA A 73 -19.78 -23.73 13.96
N ALA A 74 -19.82 -25.06 14.04
CA ALA A 74 -19.80 -25.92 12.85
C ALA A 74 -20.83 -25.45 11.81
N GLY A 75 -20.43 -25.44 10.53
CA GLY A 75 -21.25 -24.96 9.41
C GLY A 75 -21.35 -23.43 9.27
N SER A 76 -20.90 -22.64 10.26
CA SER A 76 -20.89 -21.18 10.13
C SER A 76 -19.89 -20.73 9.07
N ALA A 77 -20.22 -19.65 8.35
CA ALA A 77 -19.31 -19.05 7.40
C ALA A 77 -18.21 -18.23 8.09
N TYR A 78 -17.01 -18.24 7.53
CA TYR A 78 -15.92 -17.32 7.88
C TYR A 78 -15.46 -16.55 6.64
N ALA A 79 -14.97 -15.34 6.86
CA ALA A 79 -14.49 -14.42 5.84
C ALA A 79 -13.35 -13.57 6.41
N VAL A 80 -12.13 -14.06 6.23
CA VAL A 80 -10.87 -13.46 6.62
C VAL A 80 -10.35 -12.56 5.50
N ARG A 81 -10.07 -11.31 5.84
CA ARG A 81 -9.47 -10.30 4.96
C ARG A 81 -8.34 -9.56 5.65
N VAL A 82 -7.51 -8.88 4.87
CA VAL A 82 -6.65 -7.83 5.41
C VAL A 82 -7.50 -6.59 5.64
N GLN A 83 -7.61 -6.15 6.89
CA GLN A 83 -8.24 -4.90 7.26
C GLN A 83 -7.24 -3.73 7.11
N SER A 84 -6.00 -3.94 7.55
CA SER A 84 -4.92 -2.95 7.47
C SER A 84 -3.63 -3.61 6.99
N GLN A 85 -2.98 -3.02 6.00
CA GLN A 85 -1.66 -3.47 5.51
C GLN A 85 -0.55 -2.97 6.46
N PRO A 86 0.52 -3.76 6.68
CA PRO A 86 1.71 -3.29 7.37
C PRO A 86 2.49 -2.27 6.51
N ALA A 87 3.29 -1.43 7.15
CA ALA A 87 4.18 -0.51 6.44
C ALA A 87 5.17 -1.26 5.52
N GLY A 88 5.33 -0.78 4.28
CA GLY A 88 6.31 -1.29 3.33
C GLY A 88 6.04 -2.69 2.76
N GLN A 89 4.92 -3.32 3.10
CA GLN A 89 4.57 -4.64 2.56
C GLN A 89 3.10 -4.70 2.10
N THR A 90 2.83 -5.64 1.21
CA THR A 90 1.46 -6.01 0.84
C THR A 90 1.24 -7.46 1.22
N CYS A 91 0.22 -7.70 2.03
CA CYS A 91 -0.23 -9.01 2.43
C CYS A 91 -1.52 -9.39 1.68
N SER A 92 -1.59 -10.63 1.22
CA SER A 92 -2.76 -11.22 0.57
C SER A 92 -3.23 -12.46 1.32
N VAL A 93 -4.55 -12.64 1.42
CA VAL A 93 -5.17 -13.83 2.04
C VAL A 93 -5.58 -14.82 0.97
N ALA A 94 -5.18 -16.09 1.13
CA ALA A 94 -5.68 -17.24 0.40
C ALA A 94 -6.41 -18.18 1.36
N GLN A 95 -7.41 -18.90 0.85
CA GLN A 95 -8.31 -19.74 1.68
C GLN A 95 -9.00 -18.95 2.81
N GLY A 96 -9.21 -17.64 2.57
CA GLY A 96 -9.75 -16.72 3.56
C GLY A 96 -11.25 -16.87 3.82
N SER A 97 -11.99 -17.60 2.99
CA SER A 97 -13.42 -17.81 3.18
C SER A 97 -13.79 -19.30 3.09
N GLY A 98 -14.89 -19.65 3.74
CA GLY A 98 -15.41 -21.02 3.76
C GLY A 98 -16.44 -21.23 4.86
N ALA A 99 -16.83 -22.48 5.07
CA ALA A 99 -17.64 -22.92 6.19
C ALA A 99 -16.79 -23.74 7.17
N VAL A 100 -17.11 -23.66 8.46
CA VAL A 100 -16.41 -24.45 9.50
C VAL A 100 -16.76 -25.94 9.35
N PRO A 101 -15.80 -26.84 9.08
CA PRO A 101 -16.06 -28.23 8.75
C PRO A 101 -16.35 -29.14 9.97
N GLY A 102 -16.60 -28.53 11.15
CA GLY A 102 -16.68 -29.27 12.42
C GLY A 102 -15.32 -29.57 13.06
N ALA A 103 -14.30 -28.77 12.72
CA ALA A 103 -12.98 -28.77 13.32
C ALA A 103 -12.36 -27.37 13.21
N ALA A 104 -11.26 -27.11 13.93
CA ALA A 104 -10.52 -25.84 13.82
C ALA A 104 -10.02 -25.62 12.39
N VAL A 105 -10.31 -24.45 11.82
CA VAL A 105 -9.80 -24.05 10.52
C VAL A 105 -8.40 -23.48 10.72
N GLN A 106 -7.39 -24.13 10.15
CA GLN A 106 -5.99 -23.69 10.20
C GLN A 106 -5.39 -23.45 8.81
N ALA A 107 -6.23 -23.49 7.77
CA ALA A 107 -5.82 -23.48 6.37
C ALA A 107 -5.68 -22.07 5.78
N VAL A 108 -6.05 -21.01 6.52
CA VAL A 108 -5.94 -19.63 6.02
C VAL A 108 -4.46 -19.30 5.81
N GLN A 109 -4.10 -18.84 4.62
CA GLN A 109 -2.73 -18.49 4.27
C GLN A 109 -2.64 -16.99 4.05
N VAL A 110 -1.71 -16.33 4.76
CA VAL A 110 -1.42 -14.91 4.56
C VAL A 110 0.02 -14.78 4.09
N ALA A 111 0.20 -14.35 2.85
CA ALA A 111 1.52 -14.12 2.27
C ALA A 111 1.77 -12.61 2.20
N CYS A 112 2.85 -12.15 2.82
CA CYS A 112 3.31 -10.78 2.76
C CYS A 112 4.59 -10.71 1.93
N ALA A 113 4.68 -9.70 1.07
CA ALA A 113 5.87 -9.40 0.28
C ALA A 113 6.18 -7.89 0.37
N PRO A 114 7.44 -7.47 0.15
CA PRO A 114 7.75 -6.06 -0.04
C PRO A 114 6.79 -5.44 -1.05
N ALA A 115 6.19 -4.31 -0.68
CA ALA A 115 5.21 -3.67 -1.54
C ALA A 115 5.93 -3.10 -2.77
N VAL A 116 5.48 -3.50 -3.96
CA VAL A 116 6.00 -2.97 -5.22
C VAL A 116 5.26 -1.68 -5.53
N TRP A 117 5.72 -0.60 -4.91
CA TRP A 117 5.08 0.71 -5.07
C TRP A 117 5.30 1.31 -6.46
N GLY A 118 6.33 0.87 -7.21
CA GLY A 118 6.62 1.38 -8.55
C GLY A 118 6.77 2.90 -8.50
N LEU A 119 7.73 3.36 -7.70
CA LEU A 119 7.90 4.76 -7.34
C LEU A 119 8.08 5.64 -8.60
N PRO A 120 7.71 6.93 -8.53
CA PRO A 120 7.77 7.85 -9.66
C PRO A 120 9.20 8.31 -9.99
N GLU A 121 10.14 7.37 -10.11
CA GLU A 121 11.56 7.62 -10.33
C GLU A 121 11.83 8.39 -11.64
N GLY A 122 12.89 9.18 -11.62
CA GLY A 122 13.39 9.87 -12.81
C GLY A 122 13.46 11.38 -12.65
N LEU A 123 13.88 12.02 -13.74
CA LEU A 123 13.95 13.46 -13.86
C LEU A 123 12.63 13.98 -14.43
N TRP A 124 12.02 14.92 -13.71
CA TRP A 124 10.73 15.51 -14.07
C TRP A 124 10.88 17.01 -14.18
N VAL A 125 10.40 17.58 -15.28
CA VAL A 125 10.60 18.98 -15.63
C VAL A 125 9.23 19.63 -15.81
N ARG A 126 8.97 20.76 -15.15
CA ARG A 126 7.71 21.50 -15.30
C ARG A 126 7.48 21.86 -16.75
N GLU A 127 6.22 21.81 -17.16
CA GLU A 127 5.82 22.31 -18.48
C GLU A 127 5.94 23.84 -18.58
N ALA A 128 5.76 24.55 -17.46
CA ALA A 128 5.94 25.98 -17.37
C ALA A 128 7.40 26.40 -17.64
N CYS A 129 7.57 27.27 -18.65
CA CYS A 129 8.83 27.87 -19.04
C CYS A 129 8.86 29.35 -18.63
N GLY A 130 9.98 29.83 -18.12
CA GLY A 130 10.17 31.24 -17.76
C GLY A 130 11.64 31.68 -17.81
N PRO A 131 11.91 32.99 -17.79
CA PRO A 131 13.29 33.50 -17.78
C PRO A 131 14.02 33.07 -16.49
N THR A 132 15.28 32.68 -16.61
CA THR A 132 16.08 32.26 -15.44
C THR A 132 16.72 33.42 -14.69
N GLY A 133 16.83 34.59 -15.32
CA GLY A 133 17.50 35.77 -14.78
C GLY A 133 19.03 35.69 -14.71
N ALA A 134 19.62 34.53 -15.03
CA ALA A 134 21.07 34.30 -14.94
C ALA A 134 21.83 34.79 -16.19
N THR A 135 21.25 34.60 -17.38
CA THR A 135 21.85 34.99 -18.67
C THR A 135 20.77 35.52 -19.60
N ALA A 136 21.06 36.60 -20.32
CA ALA A 136 20.14 37.14 -21.33
C ALA A 136 19.87 36.11 -22.44
N GLY A 137 18.59 35.95 -22.80
CA GLY A 137 18.16 34.99 -23.84
C GLY A 137 17.98 33.54 -23.36
N GLN A 138 18.37 33.22 -22.12
CA GLN A 138 18.13 31.90 -21.54
C GLN A 138 16.79 31.85 -20.80
N SER A 139 16.07 30.75 -20.99
CA SER A 139 14.88 30.40 -20.21
C SER A 139 15.06 29.05 -19.54
N GLY A 140 14.25 28.77 -18.53
CA GLY A 140 14.35 27.54 -17.79
C GLY A 140 13.01 27.05 -17.28
N ARG A 141 13.05 25.79 -16.86
CA ARG A 141 11.93 25.05 -16.27
C ARG A 141 12.40 24.50 -14.93
N SER A 142 11.57 24.61 -13.90
CA SER A 142 11.84 23.94 -12.63
C SER A 142 11.84 22.43 -12.83
N LEU A 143 12.80 21.74 -12.21
CA LEU A 143 12.86 20.28 -12.23
C LEU A 143 12.88 19.73 -10.82
N PHE A 144 12.47 18.48 -10.69
CA PHE A 144 12.86 17.62 -9.58
C PHE A 144 13.38 16.29 -10.11
N ARG A 145 14.28 15.65 -9.37
CA ARG A 145 14.66 14.26 -9.64
C ARG A 145 14.28 13.41 -8.44
N LEU A 146 13.53 12.35 -8.71
CA LEU A 146 13.21 11.32 -7.73
C LEU A 146 14.16 10.16 -7.93
N THR A 147 15.01 9.91 -6.93
CA THR A 147 16.00 8.82 -6.96
C THR A 147 15.61 7.78 -5.92
N ARG A 148 15.28 6.57 -6.38
CA ARG A 148 14.93 5.48 -5.48
C ARG A 148 16.08 5.11 -4.56
N GLN A 149 15.75 4.97 -3.29
CA GLN A 149 16.63 4.43 -2.27
C GLN A 149 16.26 2.97 -1.96
N ASP A 150 14.96 2.71 -1.82
CA ASP A 150 14.39 1.37 -1.59
C ASP A 150 12.94 1.30 -2.11
N GLU A 151 12.16 0.28 -1.74
CA GLU A 151 10.78 0.08 -2.22
C GLU A 151 9.83 1.23 -1.85
N THR A 152 10.07 1.92 -0.73
CA THR A 152 9.18 2.93 -0.14
C THR A 152 9.75 4.34 -0.16
N HIS A 153 11.04 4.50 -0.37
CA HIS A 153 11.74 5.77 -0.21
C HIS A 153 12.36 6.26 -1.51
N VAL A 154 12.13 7.54 -1.80
CA VAL A 154 12.86 8.31 -2.80
C VAL A 154 13.50 9.53 -2.15
N THR A 155 14.72 9.85 -2.57
CA THR A 155 15.29 11.18 -2.35
C THR A 155 14.85 12.10 -3.48
N VAL A 156 14.61 13.36 -3.13
CA VAL A 156 14.19 14.40 -4.05
C VAL A 156 15.25 15.48 -4.07
N THR A 157 15.76 15.75 -5.26
CA THR A 157 16.53 16.94 -5.54
C THR A 157 15.67 17.91 -6.37
N GLN A 158 15.93 19.20 -6.22
CA GLN A 158 15.27 20.25 -6.99
C GLN A 158 16.30 21.07 -7.75
N GLY A 159 15.92 21.57 -8.92
CA GLY A 159 16.82 22.33 -9.76
C GLY A 159 16.12 23.15 -10.84
N THR A 160 16.93 23.65 -11.78
CA THR A 160 16.45 24.32 -12.99
C THR A 160 17.09 23.70 -14.23
N MET A 161 16.25 23.31 -15.19
CA MET A 161 16.70 22.94 -16.54
C MET A 161 16.68 24.19 -17.40
N VAL A 162 17.82 24.52 -18.02
CA VAL A 162 18.02 25.75 -18.79
C VAL A 162 18.14 25.44 -20.28
N TYR A 163 17.62 26.36 -21.08
CA TYR A 163 17.58 26.31 -22.53
C TYR A 163 18.13 27.63 -23.08
N ASP A 164 18.87 27.54 -24.19
CA ASP A 164 19.43 28.70 -24.89
C ASP A 164 18.40 29.38 -25.82
N ASN A 165 17.11 29.25 -25.50
CA ASN A 165 15.98 29.87 -26.20
C ASN A 165 14.86 30.23 -25.23
N ALA A 166 13.95 31.10 -25.67
CA ALA A 166 12.83 31.60 -24.87
C ALA A 166 11.68 30.58 -24.70
N GLN A 167 11.65 29.55 -25.54
CA GLN A 167 10.55 28.59 -25.65
C GLN A 167 10.80 27.32 -24.80
N CYS A 168 11.98 27.19 -24.22
CA CYS A 168 12.45 25.98 -23.54
C CYS A 168 12.29 24.71 -24.40
N THR A 169 12.73 24.78 -25.66
CA THR A 169 12.68 23.66 -26.62
C THR A 169 14.06 23.06 -26.88
N GLY A 170 14.11 21.79 -27.28
CA GLY A 170 15.36 21.07 -27.54
C GLY A 170 15.98 20.48 -26.28
N THR A 171 17.28 20.17 -26.33
CA THR A 171 18.01 19.57 -25.19
C THR A 171 18.33 20.65 -24.14
N GLY A 172 17.69 20.55 -22.98
CA GLY A 172 17.99 21.40 -21.83
C GLY A 172 19.22 20.92 -21.06
N LYS A 173 19.84 21.82 -20.29
CA LYS A 173 20.95 21.51 -19.39
C LYS A 173 20.55 21.75 -17.95
N VAL A 174 20.85 20.82 -17.05
CA VAL A 174 20.67 21.04 -15.61
C VAL A 174 21.70 22.06 -15.14
N LEU A 175 21.25 23.24 -14.73
CA LEU A 175 22.14 24.33 -14.30
C LEU A 175 22.53 24.18 -12.82
N THR A 176 21.54 23.93 -11.99
CA THR A 176 21.71 23.70 -10.55
C THR A 176 20.79 22.59 -10.12
N GLU A 177 21.28 21.77 -9.19
CA GLU A 177 20.51 20.74 -8.53
C GLU A 177 20.99 20.65 -7.08
N ARG A 178 20.05 20.57 -6.15
CA ARG A 178 20.32 20.55 -4.71
C ARG A 178 19.38 19.56 -4.04
N ASP A 179 19.85 18.96 -2.96
CA ASP A 179 19.01 18.13 -2.10
C ASP A 179 17.85 18.96 -1.56
N TYR A 180 16.65 18.40 -1.65
CA TYR A 180 15.43 19.13 -1.34
C TYR A 180 14.58 18.43 -0.28
N ALA A 181 14.34 17.14 -0.46
CA ALA A 181 13.51 16.38 0.46
C ALA A 181 13.75 14.87 0.39
N ARG A 182 13.21 14.15 1.36
CA ARG A 182 12.94 12.72 1.30
C ARG A 182 11.43 12.52 1.25
N PHE A 183 10.99 11.62 0.38
CA PHE A 183 9.59 11.23 0.29
C PHE A 183 9.44 9.75 0.61
N GLU A 184 8.65 9.45 1.65
CA GLU A 184 8.39 8.10 2.13
C GLU A 184 6.93 7.72 1.85
N VAL A 185 6.73 6.79 0.92
CA VAL A 185 5.41 6.35 0.48
C VAL A 185 4.80 5.40 1.50
N ASP A 186 3.59 5.72 1.96
CA ASP A 186 2.79 4.86 2.85
C ASP A 186 1.53 4.31 2.18
N ARG A 187 1.09 4.93 1.07
CA ARG A 187 -0.08 4.51 0.32
C ARG A 187 0.12 4.72 -1.18
N LYS A 188 -0.39 3.77 -1.96
CA LYS A 188 -0.57 3.88 -3.42
C LYS A 188 -1.96 3.43 -3.78
N GLU A 189 -2.53 4.12 -4.75
CA GLU A 189 -3.79 3.74 -5.37
C GLU A 189 -3.69 4.01 -6.87
N THR A 190 -4.31 3.15 -7.66
CA THR A 190 -4.42 3.33 -9.11
C THR A 190 -5.90 3.30 -9.46
N ARG A 191 -6.38 4.34 -10.14
CA ARG A 191 -7.75 4.43 -10.63
C ARG A 191 -7.75 4.94 -12.06
N GLY A 192 -8.31 4.16 -12.97
CA GLY A 192 -8.24 4.44 -14.40
C GLY A 192 -6.78 4.58 -14.85
N ALA A 193 -6.44 5.73 -15.44
CA ALA A 193 -5.10 6.04 -15.92
C ALA A 193 -4.20 6.73 -14.88
N ILE A 194 -4.73 7.05 -13.69
CA ILE A 194 -4.01 7.80 -12.66
C ILE A 194 -3.48 6.82 -11.61
N THR A 195 -2.17 6.87 -11.38
CA THR A 195 -1.54 6.24 -10.21
C THR A 195 -1.07 7.35 -9.27
N ALA A 196 -1.44 7.25 -8.00
CA ALA A 196 -1.03 8.22 -7.00
C ALA A 196 -0.28 7.55 -5.85
N TRP A 197 0.69 8.29 -5.31
CA TRP A 197 1.53 7.91 -4.17
C TRP A 197 1.42 8.98 -3.12
N TRP A 198 1.03 8.55 -1.94
CA TRP A 198 0.84 9.34 -0.76
C TRP A 198 1.96 9.00 0.22
N GLY A 199 2.47 10.02 0.89
CA GLY A 199 3.57 9.79 1.79
C GLY A 199 3.93 10.97 2.66
N ASN A 200 4.89 10.71 3.54
CA ASN A 200 5.53 11.74 4.34
C ASN A 200 6.59 12.44 3.49
N TRP A 201 6.59 13.77 3.58
CA TRP A 201 7.54 14.64 2.93
C TRP A 201 8.39 15.32 3.99
N ASP A 202 9.67 15.00 4.00
CA ASP A 202 10.65 15.51 4.96
C ASP A 202 11.66 16.41 4.24
N TYR A 203 11.64 17.70 4.55
CA TYR A 203 12.53 18.68 3.93
C TYR A 203 13.93 18.59 4.52
N THR A 204 14.94 18.48 3.65
CA THR A 204 16.35 18.43 4.09
C THR A 204 16.83 19.74 4.74
N VAL A 205 16.15 20.85 4.45
CA VAL A 205 16.52 22.20 4.90
C VAL A 205 15.70 22.72 6.10
N SER A 206 14.62 22.05 6.49
CA SER A 206 13.82 22.40 7.68
C SER A 206 12.90 21.24 8.10
N SER A 207 13.23 20.55 9.19
CA SER A 207 12.48 19.39 9.69
C SER A 207 11.29 19.75 10.61
N ASP A 208 11.02 21.04 10.86
CA ASP A 208 10.09 21.48 11.92
C ASP A 208 8.60 21.34 11.57
N ARG A 209 8.25 20.83 10.39
CA ARG A 209 6.85 20.57 10.00
C ARG A 209 6.75 19.25 9.23
N PRO A 210 6.16 18.18 9.81
CA PRO A 210 5.85 16.99 9.04
C PRO A 210 4.84 17.36 7.96
N THR A 211 5.29 17.41 6.71
CA THR A 211 4.41 17.67 5.57
C THR A 211 3.99 16.36 4.93
N ARG A 212 2.76 16.34 4.42
CA ARG A 212 2.21 15.22 3.68
C ARG A 212 2.16 15.63 2.22
N ALA A 213 2.59 14.75 1.32
CA ALA A 213 2.60 15.04 -0.11
C ALA A 213 1.93 13.92 -0.90
N VAL A 214 1.44 14.29 -2.08
CA VAL A 214 0.88 13.35 -3.05
C VAL A 214 1.54 13.59 -4.40
N PHE A 215 2.13 12.54 -4.95
CA PHE A 215 2.49 12.49 -6.36
C PHE A 215 1.42 11.75 -7.12
N SER A 216 1.06 12.24 -8.30
CA SER A 216 0.10 11.57 -9.18
C SER A 216 0.63 11.54 -10.61
N ARG A 217 0.63 10.35 -11.22
CA ARG A 217 1.06 10.12 -12.59
C ARG A 217 -0.12 9.79 -13.47
N SER A 218 -0.21 10.48 -14.59
CA SER A 218 -1.13 10.19 -15.70
C SER A 218 -0.31 10.16 -17.00
N GLY A 219 -0.03 8.95 -17.50
CA GLY A 219 0.85 8.76 -18.67
C GLY A 219 2.27 9.31 -18.45
N PRO A 220 2.76 10.23 -19.31
CA PRO A 220 4.09 10.85 -19.18
C PRO A 220 4.12 12.04 -18.21
N THR A 221 2.98 12.37 -17.60
CA THR A 221 2.82 13.58 -16.79
C THR A 221 2.76 13.22 -15.32
N MET A 222 3.57 13.91 -14.52
CA MET A 222 3.57 13.85 -13.06
C MET A 222 3.04 15.17 -12.52
N CYS A 223 1.95 15.11 -11.78
CA CYS A 223 1.46 16.23 -11.00
C CYS A 223 1.92 16.04 -9.55
N TRP A 224 2.34 17.15 -8.94
CA TRP A 224 2.83 17.17 -7.58
C TRP A 224 2.05 18.22 -6.82
N ASP A 225 1.30 17.75 -5.83
CA ASP A 225 0.57 18.59 -4.89
C ASP A 225 1.26 18.45 -3.53
N VAL A 226 1.99 19.50 -3.16
CA VAL A 226 2.54 19.67 -1.81
C VAL A 226 1.60 20.56 -1.04
N ASP A 227 0.96 20.00 -0.05
CA ASP A 227 0.04 20.75 0.77
C ASP A 227 0.61 21.02 2.15
N HIS A 228 0.86 22.30 2.41
CA HIS A 228 1.46 22.73 3.67
C HIS A 228 0.41 22.83 4.80
N PHE A 229 -0.90 22.68 4.52
CA PHE A 229 -1.95 23.03 5.50
C PHE A 229 -3.32 22.32 5.36
N TRP A 230 -3.38 21.01 5.06
CA TRP A 230 -4.66 20.30 5.16
C TRP A 230 -4.67 19.40 6.38
N ALA A 231 -5.60 19.68 7.28
CA ALA A 231 -5.93 18.81 8.41
C ALA A 231 -6.43 17.42 7.96
N GLN A 232 -6.68 17.23 6.66
CA GLN A 232 -7.09 15.97 6.05
C GLN A 232 -6.29 15.72 4.76
N PHE A 233 -5.73 14.52 4.67
CA PHE A 233 -4.90 14.09 3.55
C PHE A 233 -5.75 13.84 2.29
N PRO A 234 -5.31 14.22 1.07
CA PRO A 234 -6.17 14.18 -0.11
C PRO A 234 -6.72 12.78 -0.43
N THR A 235 -8.00 12.68 -0.74
CA THR A 235 -8.63 11.45 -1.26
C THR A 235 -8.27 11.24 -2.73
N MET A 236 -8.53 10.05 -3.26
CA MET A 236 -8.33 9.81 -4.69
C MET A 236 -9.20 10.71 -5.57
N ASP A 237 -10.46 10.97 -5.20
CA ASP A 237 -11.35 11.86 -5.96
C ASP A 237 -10.77 13.28 -6.06
N GLN A 238 -10.14 13.76 -4.98
CA GLN A 238 -9.46 15.05 -4.96
C GLN A 238 -8.21 15.05 -5.86
N VAL A 239 -7.44 13.96 -5.86
CA VAL A 239 -6.30 13.80 -6.78
C VAL A 239 -6.74 13.82 -8.23
N GLU A 240 -7.81 13.09 -8.59
CA GLU A 240 -8.34 13.08 -9.96
C GLU A 240 -8.79 14.49 -10.40
N SER A 241 -9.45 15.23 -9.51
CA SER A 241 -9.84 16.62 -9.76
C SER A 241 -8.64 17.56 -9.90
N ALA A 242 -7.60 17.40 -9.07
CA ALA A 242 -6.38 18.22 -9.13
C ALA A 242 -5.64 17.98 -10.45
N VAL A 243 -5.41 16.71 -10.83
CA VAL A 243 -4.79 16.32 -12.10
C VAL A 243 -5.56 16.89 -13.30
N ALA A 244 -6.89 16.80 -13.29
CA ALA A 244 -7.74 17.32 -14.36
C ALA A 244 -7.60 18.83 -14.56
N SER A 245 -7.27 19.58 -13.51
CA SER A 245 -7.05 21.04 -13.57
C SER A 245 -5.60 21.43 -13.87
N ALA A 246 -4.64 20.68 -13.32
CA ALA A 246 -3.22 21.01 -13.36
C ALA A 246 -2.57 20.70 -14.72
N ILE A 247 -3.00 19.63 -15.39
CA ILE A 247 -2.49 19.25 -16.72
C ILE A 247 -2.81 20.33 -17.77
N PRO A 248 -4.08 20.75 -17.98
CA PRO A 248 -4.38 21.81 -18.95
C PRO A 248 -3.69 23.14 -18.62
N SER A 249 -3.43 23.39 -17.33
CA SER A 249 -2.76 24.59 -16.83
C SER A 249 -1.24 24.53 -16.88
N ARG A 250 -0.64 23.43 -17.39
CA ARG A 250 0.83 23.22 -17.48
C ARG A 250 1.53 23.35 -16.12
N GLN A 251 0.84 22.99 -15.04
CA GLN A 251 1.38 23.01 -13.68
C GLN A 251 2.06 21.69 -13.30
N CYS A 252 1.88 20.65 -14.12
CA CYS A 252 2.52 19.37 -13.94
C CYS A 252 3.90 19.32 -14.61
N TYR A 253 4.54 18.17 -14.48
CA TYR A 253 5.90 17.89 -14.93
C TYR A 253 5.88 16.77 -15.95
N LEU A 254 6.73 16.88 -16.95
CA LEU A 254 6.98 15.83 -17.93
C LEU A 254 8.25 15.08 -17.57
N GLN A 255 8.24 13.78 -17.80
CA GLN A 255 9.44 12.97 -17.67
C GLN A 255 10.45 13.42 -18.74
N ALA A 256 11.65 13.81 -18.31
CA ALA A 256 12.75 14.06 -19.23
C ALA A 256 13.31 12.72 -19.74
N GLU A 257 13.58 12.65 -21.04
CA GLU A 257 14.27 11.52 -21.69
C GLU A 257 15.77 11.50 -21.37
#